data_AF-A0A2J6WES5-F1
#
_entry.id   AF-A0A2J6WES5-F1
#
_cell.length_a   1.000
_cell.length_b   1.000
_cell.length_c   1.000
_cell.angle_alpha   90.00
_cell.angle_beta   90.00
_cell.angle_gamma   90.00
#
_symmetry.space_group_name_H-M   'P 1'
#
loop_
_entity.id
_entity.type
_entity.pdbx_description
1 polymer ?
#
loop_
_entity_poly.entity_id
_entity_poly.type
_entity_poly.pdbx_seq_one_letter_code
_entity_poly.pdbx_strand_id
1 'polypeptide(L)'
;MGVREYFVERLKEALREKDLTQSELARRTGISIAYISQLIQGKKTPTIKVVAKIAEALNLPTSYFIEKTDIKILFHIDKDLTEEDIRAIEAFIDYLKKRKSGNKETN
;
A
#
# COMPACT_ATOMS: atom_id res chain seq x y z
N MET A 1 7.33 9.43 -7.01
CA MET A 1 7.91 9.08 -5.69
C MET A 1 8.08 7.57 -5.66
N GLY A 2 9.06 7.01 -4.94
CA GLY A 2 9.11 5.56 -4.79
C GLY A 2 8.03 5.06 -3.84
N VAL A 3 7.59 3.80 -3.99
CA VAL A 3 6.52 3.19 -3.18
C VAL A 3 6.80 3.30 -1.67
N ARG A 4 8.06 3.07 -1.30
CA ARG A 4 8.51 3.13 0.09
C ARG A 4 8.45 4.57 0.60
N GLU A 5 8.95 5.51 -0.18
CA GLU A 5 8.95 6.93 0.16
C GLU A 5 7.51 7.43 0.34
N TYR A 6 6.60 7.04 -0.56
CA TYR A 6 5.18 7.38 -0.47
C TYR A 6 4.56 6.86 0.83
N PHE A 7 4.72 5.56 1.12
CA PHE A 7 4.21 4.99 2.36
C PHE A 7 4.71 5.74 3.61
N VAL A 8 6.01 6.06 3.64
CA VAL A 8 6.63 6.77 4.77
C VAL A 8 6.05 8.16 4.97
N GLU A 9 5.89 8.92 3.89
CA GLU A 9 5.30 10.25 3.93
C GLU A 9 3.86 10.19 4.48
N ARG A 10 3.03 9.32 3.89
CA ARG A 10 1.63 9.13 4.28
C ARG A 10 1.49 8.68 5.74
N LEU A 11 2.38 7.80 6.21
CA LEU A 11 2.37 7.37 7.61
C LEU A 11 2.71 8.51 8.57
N LYS A 12 3.73 9.33 8.26
CA LYS A 12 4.09 10.49 9.08
C LYS A 12 2.96 11.52 9.13
N GLU A 13 2.33 11.78 7.99
CA GLU A 13 1.19 12.68 7.88
C GLU A 13 0.00 12.20 8.71
N ALA A 14 -0.38 10.92 8.59
CA ALA A 14 -1.49 10.36 9.35
C ALA A 14 -1.26 10.41 10.87
N LEU A 15 -0.03 10.17 11.32
CA LEU A 15 0.33 10.29 12.74
C LEU A 15 0.23 11.73 13.24
N ARG A 16 0.71 12.70 12.45
CA ARG A 16 0.64 14.12 12.79
C ARG A 16 -0.80 14.63 12.84
N GLU A 17 -1.62 14.29 11.85
CA GLU A 17 -3.03 14.73 11.78
C GLU A 17 -3.89 14.17 12.91
N LYS A 18 -3.54 12.98 13.42
CA LYS A 18 -4.27 12.31 14.50
C LYS A 18 -3.64 12.52 15.88
N ASP A 19 -2.58 13.32 15.97
CA ASP A 19 -1.78 13.53 17.19
C ASP A 19 -1.36 12.22 17.88
N LEU A 20 -0.89 11.26 17.07
CA LEU A 20 -0.48 9.94 17.54
C LEU A 20 1.04 9.79 17.55
N THR A 21 1.54 9.20 18.63
CA THR A 21 2.95 8.79 18.75
C THR A 21 3.19 7.43 18.09
N GLN A 22 4.45 7.12 17.78
CA GLN A 22 4.84 5.78 17.30
C GLN A 22 4.51 4.70 18.33
N SER A 23 4.63 5.00 19.63
CA SER A 23 4.29 4.10 20.72
C SER A 23 2.81 3.78 20.78
N GLU A 24 1.95 4.77 20.53
CA GLU A 24 0.50 4.56 20.48
C GLU A 24 0.11 3.75 19.24
N LEU A 25 0.72 4.03 18.08
CA LEU A 25 0.51 3.20 16.88
C LEU A 25 0.94 1.74 17.12
N ALA A 26 2.08 1.52 17.79
CA ALA A 26 2.55 0.19 18.15
C ALA A 26 1.53 -0.56 19.01
N ARG A 27 1.01 0.11 20.04
CA ARG A 27 -0.02 -0.44 20.93
C ARG A 27 -1.29 -0.82 20.17
N ARG A 28 -1.76 0.03 19.26
CA ARG A 28 -2.98 -0.22 18.46
C ARG A 28 -2.81 -1.34 17.44
N THR A 29 -1.64 -1.46 16.83
CA THR A 29 -1.39 -2.43 15.75
C THR A 29 -0.87 -3.78 16.25
N GLY A 30 -0.38 -3.84 17.49
CA GLY A 30 0.39 -4.98 18.01
C GLY A 30 1.76 -5.17 17.34
N ILE A 31 2.26 -4.14 16.64
CA ILE A 31 3.55 -4.14 15.96
C ILE A 31 4.58 -3.50 16.90
N SER A 32 5.81 -4.01 16.92
CA SER A 32 6.84 -3.44 17.78
C SER A 32 7.17 -1.99 17.39
N ILE A 33 7.40 -1.14 18.39
CA ILE A 33 7.82 0.26 18.20
C ILE A 33 9.08 0.34 17.33
N ALA A 34 10.03 -0.57 17.56
CA ALA A 34 11.27 -0.65 16.78
C ALA A 34 10.99 -0.88 15.28
N TYR A 35 10.06 -1.76 14.93
CA TYR A 35 9.71 -2.01 13.54
C TYR A 35 8.97 -0.80 12.93
N ILE A 36 8.02 -0.19 13.65
CA ILE A 36 7.37 1.06 13.21
C ILE A 36 8.40 2.17 12.94
N SER A 37 9.38 2.31 13.82
CA SER A 37 10.47 3.28 13.63
C SER A 37 11.29 2.98 12.37
N GLN A 38 11.63 1.71 12.12
CA GLN A 38 12.30 1.29 10.89
C GLN A 38 11.46 1.57 9.63
N LEU A 39 10.14 1.40 9.70
CA LEU A 39 9.23 1.77 8.61
C LEU A 39 9.28 3.27 8.36
N ILE A 40 9.08 4.12 9.38
CA ILE A 40 9.05 5.59 9.26
C ILE A 40 10.40 6.18 8.80
N GLN A 41 11.51 5.48 9.07
CA GLN A 41 12.85 5.85 8.58
C GLN A 41 13.12 5.35 7.14
N GLY A 42 12.21 4.59 6.52
CA GLY A 42 12.41 4.00 5.20
C GLY A 42 13.46 2.88 5.17
N LYS A 43 13.81 2.31 6.33
CA LYS A 43 14.78 1.19 6.44
C LYS A 43 14.17 -0.16 6.09
N LYS A 44 12.85 -0.28 6.18
CA LYS A 44 12.08 -1.48 5.83
C LYS A 44 10.88 -1.09 4.96
N THR A 45 10.53 -1.98 4.03
CA THR A 45 9.28 -1.89 3.28
C THR A 45 8.22 -2.71 4.03
N PRO A 46 7.02 -2.17 4.32
CA PRO A 46 5.96 -2.93 4.96
C PRO A 46 5.38 -3.97 4.00
N THR A 47 4.93 -5.11 4.53
CA THR A 47 4.08 -6.03 3.76
C THR A 47 2.66 -5.47 3.65
N ILE A 48 1.87 -5.97 2.71
CA ILE A 48 0.47 -5.54 2.57
C ILE A 48 -0.36 -5.79 3.84
N LYS A 49 -0.05 -6.89 4.57
CA LYS A 49 -0.67 -7.20 5.86
C LYS A 49 -0.34 -6.14 6.92
N VAL A 50 0.90 -5.64 6.93
CA VAL A 50 1.32 -4.56 7.84
C VAL A 50 0.62 -3.26 7.47
N VAL A 51 0.55 -2.92 6.18
CA VAL A 51 -0.16 -1.72 5.70
C VAL A 51 -1.64 -1.77 6.11
N ALA A 52 -2.31 -2.91 5.93
CA ALA A 52 -3.70 -3.09 6.33
C ALA A 52 -3.92 -2.89 7.84
N LYS A 53 -3.06 -3.49 8.68
CA LYS A 53 -3.13 -3.29 10.15
C LYS A 53 -2.94 -1.84 10.56
N ILE A 54 -1.98 -1.15 9.94
CA ILE A 54 -1.72 0.27 10.23
C ILE A 54 -2.91 1.12 9.80
N ALA A 55 -3.50 0.84 8.63
CA ALA A 55 -4.66 1.55 8.13
C ALA A 55 -5.87 1.38 9.06
N GLU A 56 -6.15 0.15 9.50
CA GLU A 56 -7.19 -0.15 10.48
C GLU A 56 -6.97 0.59 11.80
N ALA A 57 -5.76 0.51 12.38
CA ALA A 57 -5.42 1.19 13.64
C ALA A 57 -5.54 2.73 13.57
N LEU A 58 -5.40 3.29 12.39
CA LEU A 58 -5.54 4.72 12.11
C LEU A 58 -6.95 5.10 11.63
N ASN A 59 -7.85 4.13 11.46
CA ASN A 59 -9.17 4.32 10.85
C ASN A 59 -9.09 5.05 9.51
N LEU A 60 -8.23 4.53 8.62
CA LEU A 60 -8.01 5.02 7.26
C LEU A 60 -8.17 3.85 6.29
N PRO A 61 -8.62 4.09 5.04
CA PRO A 61 -8.62 3.04 4.03
C PRO A 61 -7.18 2.65 3.67
N THR A 62 -6.92 1.37 3.38
CA THR A 62 -5.59 0.90 2.97
C THR A 62 -5.04 1.68 1.76
N SER A 63 -5.93 2.13 0.87
CA SER A 63 -5.61 2.98 -0.29
C SER A 63 -5.01 4.34 0.08
N TYR A 64 -5.13 4.80 1.33
CA TYR A 64 -4.46 6.00 1.81
C TYR A 64 -2.93 5.88 1.76
N PHE A 65 -2.41 4.66 1.93
CA PHE A 65 -0.99 4.32 2.01
C PHE A 65 -0.42 3.74 0.71
N ILE A 66 -1.27 3.61 -0.33
CA ILE A 66 -0.96 2.96 -1.60
C ILE A 66 -1.23 3.97 -2.71
N GLU A 67 -0.21 4.30 -3.50
CA GLU A 67 -0.41 5.18 -4.65
C GLU A 67 -1.30 4.47 -5.69
N LYS A 68 -2.27 5.19 -6.27
CA LYS A 68 -3.26 4.64 -7.25
C LYS A 68 -2.61 3.95 -8.46
N THR A 69 -1.34 4.21 -8.71
CA THR A 69 -0.57 3.73 -9.88
C THR A 69 0.31 2.52 -9.55
N ASP A 70 0.43 2.12 -8.28
CA ASP A 70 1.30 1.02 -7.88
C ASP A 70 0.61 -0.34 -8.01
N ILE A 71 0.47 -0.79 -9.25
CA ILE A 71 0.28 -2.21 -9.61
C ILE A 71 1.36 -3.08 -8.92
N LYS A 72 2.53 -2.51 -8.63
CA LYS A 72 3.63 -3.14 -7.87
C LYS A 72 3.26 -3.57 -6.45
N ILE A 73 2.26 -2.96 -5.80
CA ILE A 73 1.84 -3.36 -4.43
C ILE A 73 0.98 -4.64 -4.45
N LEU A 74 0.23 -4.87 -5.53
CA LEU A 74 -0.53 -6.12 -5.73
C LEU A 74 0.40 -7.33 -5.82
N PHE A 75 1.64 -7.07 -6.21
CA PHE A 75 2.67 -8.04 -6.43
C PHE A 75 3.72 -7.97 -5.32
N HIS A 76 3.41 -8.62 -4.19
CA HIS A 76 4.43 -9.44 -3.54
C HIS A 76 4.81 -10.62 -4.47
N ILE A 77 4.96 -10.39 -5.78
CA ILE A 77 5.40 -11.44 -6.65
C ILE A 77 6.88 -11.58 -6.38
N ASP A 78 7.24 -12.82 -6.13
CA ASP A 78 8.59 -13.35 -6.18
C ASP A 78 9.52 -12.52 -7.04
N LYS A 79 10.79 -12.47 -6.62
CA LYS A 79 11.89 -11.81 -7.30
C LYS A 79 12.15 -12.29 -8.75
N ASP A 80 11.28 -13.14 -9.29
CA ASP A 80 11.46 -13.92 -10.52
C ASP A 80 10.50 -13.51 -11.65
N LEU A 81 9.74 -12.41 -11.50
CA LEU A 81 9.03 -11.88 -12.67
C LEU A 81 9.97 -11.23 -13.66
N THR A 82 9.81 -11.63 -14.91
CA THR A 82 10.46 -10.99 -16.03
C THR A 82 9.68 -9.76 -16.49
N GLU A 83 10.33 -8.90 -17.27
CA GLU A 83 9.67 -7.78 -17.95
C GLU A 83 8.51 -8.22 -18.84
N GLU A 84 8.52 -9.47 -19.33
CA GLU A 84 7.45 -10.02 -20.16
C GLU A 84 6.20 -10.33 -19.33
N ASP A 85 6.38 -10.89 -18.15
CA ASP A 85 5.28 -11.16 -17.23
C ASP A 85 4.59 -9.86 -16.79
N ILE A 86 5.37 -8.80 -16.54
CA ILE A 86 4.82 -7.47 -16.21
C ILE A 86 3.97 -6.94 -17.36
N ARG A 87 4.46 -7.01 -18.60
CA ARG A 87 3.69 -6.59 -19.78
C ARG A 87 2.40 -7.39 -19.97
N ALA A 88 2.44 -8.70 -19.74
CA ALA A 88 1.26 -9.55 -19.85
C ALA A 88 0.18 -9.17 -18.83
N ILE A 89 0.60 -8.88 -17.60
CA ILE A 89 -0.27 -8.44 -16.52
C ILE A 89 -0.90 -7.07 -16.85
N GLU A 90 -0.10 -6.11 -17.32
CA GLU A 90 -0.59 -4.78 -17.71
C GLU A 90 -1.66 -4.88 -18.81
N ALA A 91 -1.40 -5.67 -19.85
CA ALA A 91 -2.36 -5.94 -20.92
C ALA A 91 -3.65 -6.58 -20.39
N PHE A 92 -3.55 -7.50 -19.42
CA PHE A 92 -4.71 -8.16 -18.81
C PHE A 92 -5.54 -7.20 -17.94
N ILE A 93 -4.89 -6.32 -17.17
CA ILE A 93 -5.59 -5.28 -16.39
C ILE A 93 -6.37 -4.36 -17.34
N ASP A 94 -5.76 -3.94 -18.44
CA ASP A 94 -6.42 -3.07 -19.42
C ASP A 94 -7.58 -3.78 -20.13
N TYR A 95 -7.45 -5.06 -20.44
CA TYR A 95 -8.55 -5.89 -20.91
C TYR A 95 -9.72 -5.91 -19.92
N LEU A 96 -9.45 -6.15 -18.63
CA LEU A 96 -10.49 -6.18 -17.60
C LEU A 96 -11.19 -4.83 -17.42
N LYS A 97 -10.47 -3.71 -17.55
CA LYS A 97 -11.05 -2.35 -17.52
C LYS A 97 -12.01 -2.13 -18.68
N LYS A 98 -11.60 -2.48 -19.91
CA LYS A 98 -12.44 -2.35 -21.11
C LYS A 98 -13.73 -3.17 -20.99
N ARG A 99 -13.64 -4.40 -20.45
CA ARG A 99 -14.81 -5.26 -20.20
C ARG A 99 -15.78 -4.65 -19.19
N LYS A 100 -15.29 -4.03 -18.12
CA LYS A 100 -16.15 -3.35 -17.12
C LYS A 100 -16.85 -2.10 -17.67
N SER A 101 -16.24 -1.39 -18.61
CA SER A 101 -16.84 -0.22 -19.26
C SER A 101 -17.91 -0.59 -20.30
N GLY A 102 -17.78 -1.74 -20.97
CA GLY A 102 -18.75 -2.21 -21.97
C GLY A 102 -20.08 -2.74 -21.41
N ASN A 103 -20.16 -3.05 -20.11
CA ASN A 103 -21.38 -3.57 -19.47
C ASN A 103 -22.26 -2.49 -18.82
N LYS A 104 -21.99 -1.19 -19.04
CA LYS A 104 -22.80 -0.08 -18.49
C LYS A 104 -23.89 0.46 -19.42
N GLU A 105 -24.00 -0.06 -20.64
CA GLU A 105 -25.01 0.36 -21.62
C GLU A 105 -25.85 -0.85 -22.04
N THR A 106 -26.70 -1.35 -21.15
CA THR A 106 -27.89 -2.17 -21.48
C THR A 106 -28.66 -2.40 -20.19
N ASN A 107 -29.44 -1.40 -19.79
CA ASN A 107 -30.64 -1.60 -18.99
C ASN A 107 -31.66 -0.54 -19.38
#